data_AF-W1I8I7-F1
#
_entry.id   AF-W1I8I7-F1
#
_cell.length_a   1.000
_cell.length_b   1.000
_cell.length_c   1.000
_cell.angle_alpha   90.00
_cell.angle_beta   90.00
_cell.angle_gamma   90.00
#
_symmetry.space_group_name_H-M   'P 1'
#
loop_
_entity.id
_entity.type
_entity.pdbx_description
1 polymer ?
#
loop_
_entity_poly.entity_id
_entity_poly.type
_entity_poly.pdbx_seq_one_letter_code
_entity_poly.pdbx_strand_id
1 'polypeptide(L)'
;NSNERNGMRSNELKDEADHASMSLDSAVDNAISIQQSKELAEIELALDKIKDKTYGTCDLCGSEINIERLKVKNFARYCISCREVVEKE
;
A
#
# COMPACT_ATOMS: atom_id res chain seq x y z
N ASN A 1 -46.26 5.60 -28.04
CA ASN A 1 -46.70 4.57 -27.09
C ASN A 1 -45.47 3.80 -26.61
N SER A 2 -44.51 4.47 -25.98
CA SER A 2 -44.42 4.63 -24.51
C SER A 2 -44.15 3.33 -23.74
N ASN A 3 -43.93 2.19 -24.40
CA ASN A 3 -43.83 0.91 -23.70
C ASN A 3 -42.80 -0.06 -24.26
N GLU A 4 -41.68 0.46 -24.79
CA GLU A 4 -40.44 -0.31 -24.88
C GLU A 4 -39.63 -0.12 -23.59
N ARG A 5 -40.26 -0.62 -22.51
CA ARG A 5 -39.62 -1.39 -21.45
C ARG A 5 -38.25 -0.86 -20.99
N ASN A 6 -38.36 0.16 -20.15
CA ASN A 6 -37.80 0.09 -18.81
C ASN A 6 -36.26 0.04 -18.74
N GLY A 7 -35.62 1.08 -19.30
CA GLY A 7 -34.19 1.34 -19.13
C GLY A 7 -33.72 1.68 -17.71
N MET A 8 -34.51 1.48 -16.66
CA MET A 8 -34.16 1.90 -15.30
C MET A 8 -34.93 1.11 -14.20
N ARG A 9 -34.87 -0.23 -14.16
CA ARG A 9 -35.32 -0.98 -12.96
C ARG A 9 -34.50 -2.24 -12.68
N SER A 10 -33.19 -2.08 -12.55
CA SER A 10 -32.35 -3.10 -11.91
C SER A 10 -31.34 -2.48 -10.93
N ASN A 11 -31.67 -1.26 -10.46
CA ASN A 11 -31.05 -0.64 -9.28
C ASN A 11 -32.03 -0.66 -8.08
N GLU A 12 -33.15 -1.38 -8.22
CA GLU A 12 -34.06 -1.82 -7.16
C GLU A 12 -33.68 -3.30 -6.94
N LEU A 13 -32.96 -3.75 -5.94
CA LEU A 13 -32.70 -3.30 -4.58
C LEU A 13 -31.27 -3.72 -4.26
N LYS A 14 -30.33 -2.78 -4.10
CA LYS A 14 -29.17 -3.08 -3.26
C LYS A 14 -29.72 -3.03 -1.85
N ASP A 15 -29.98 -4.19 -1.26
CA ASP A 15 -30.38 -4.22 0.13
C ASP A 15 -29.22 -3.72 1.02
N GLU A 16 -29.47 -3.46 2.29
CA GLU A 16 -28.42 -3.04 3.21
C GLU A 16 -27.21 -4.00 3.21
N ALA A 17 -27.40 -5.29 2.86
CA ALA A 17 -26.32 -6.26 2.75
C ALA A 17 -25.44 -6.02 1.51
N ASP A 18 -26.02 -5.73 0.35
CA ASP A 18 -25.29 -5.36 -0.86
C ASP A 18 -24.52 -4.04 -0.68
N HIS A 19 -25.15 -3.05 -0.02
CA HIS A 19 -24.48 -1.79 0.32
C HIS A 19 -23.32 -1.99 1.30
N ALA A 20 -23.50 -2.86 2.29
CA ALA A 20 -22.43 -3.22 3.22
C ALA A 20 -21.28 -3.91 2.48
N SER A 21 -21.57 -4.88 1.60
CA SER A 21 -20.55 -5.60 0.81
C SER A 21 -19.75 -4.63 -0.07
N MET A 22 -20.41 -3.76 -0.84
CA MET A 22 -19.72 -2.79 -1.69
C MET A 22 -18.85 -1.80 -0.91
N SER A 23 -19.30 -1.42 0.29
CA SER A 23 -18.53 -0.53 1.16
C SER A 23 -17.28 -1.22 1.70
N LEU A 24 -17.38 -2.52 2.03
CA LEU A 24 -16.23 -3.33 2.42
C LEU A 24 -15.24 -3.50 1.27
N ASP A 25 -15.71 -3.83 0.07
CA ASP A 25 -14.87 -3.97 -1.12
C ASP A 25 -14.10 -2.67 -1.41
N SER A 26 -14.82 -1.54 -1.37
CA SER A 26 -14.20 -0.21 -1.55
C SER A 26 -13.17 0.10 -0.46
N ALA A 27 -13.41 -0.32 0.78
CA ALA A 27 -12.46 -0.13 1.89
C ALA A 27 -11.19 -0.96 1.68
N VAL A 28 -11.31 -2.21 1.19
CA VAL A 28 -10.18 -3.08 0.84
C VAL A 28 -9.35 -2.47 -0.28
N ASP A 29 -10.00 -2.03 -1.37
CA ASP A 29 -9.31 -1.41 -2.50
C ASP A 29 -8.54 -0.14 -2.08
N ASN A 30 -9.16 0.69 -1.24
CA ASN A 30 -8.51 1.87 -0.68
C ASN A 30 -7.29 1.51 0.18
N ALA A 31 -7.39 0.47 1.02
CA ALA A 31 -6.27 0.02 1.84
C ALA A 31 -5.10 -0.47 0.99
N ILE A 32 -5.38 -1.22 -0.09
CA ILE A 32 -4.38 -1.68 -1.06
C ILE A 32 -3.71 -0.48 -1.75
N SER A 33 -4.50 0.48 -2.23
CA SER A 33 -3.98 1.67 -2.91
C SER A 33 -3.07 2.51 -2.02
N ILE A 34 -3.43 2.68 -0.75
CA ILE A 34 -2.60 3.36 0.26
C ILE A 34 -1.28 2.61 0.46
N GLN A 35 -1.33 1.28 0.59
CA GLN A 35 -0.14 0.47 0.79
C GLN A 35 0.82 0.55 -0.41
N GLN A 36 0.29 0.47 -1.63
CA GLN A 36 1.06 0.60 -2.86
C GLN A 36 1.70 1.98 -3.00
N SER A 37 0.97 3.04 -2.64
CA SER A 37 1.49 4.41 -2.68
C SER A 37 2.64 4.61 -1.69
N LYS A 38 2.55 4.02 -0.49
CA LYS A 38 3.65 4.03 0.50
C LYS A 38 4.87 3.28 -0.02
N GLU A 39 4.68 2.11 -0.61
CA GLU A 39 5.76 1.30 -1.19
C GLU A 39 6.48 2.04 -2.32
N LEU A 40 5.72 2.69 -3.21
CA LEU A 40 6.29 3.53 -4.27
C LEU A 40 7.18 4.63 -3.70
N ALA A 41 6.71 5.33 -2.66
CA ALA A 41 7.50 6.37 -1.99
C ALA A 41 8.79 5.80 -1.34
N GLU A 42 8.74 4.58 -0.79
CA GLU A 42 9.95 3.91 -0.27
C GLU A 42 10.95 3.57 -1.39
N ILE A 43 10.46 3.17 -2.57
CA ILE A 43 11.30 2.88 -3.74
C ILE A 43 11.96 4.17 -4.25
N GLU A 44 11.21 5.26 -4.36
CA GLU A 44 11.75 6.57 -4.76
C GLU A 44 12.84 7.04 -3.80
N LEU A 45 12.61 6.93 -2.49
CA LEU A 45 13.61 7.24 -1.48
C LEU A 45 14.86 6.37 -1.61
N ALA A 46 14.69 5.07 -1.88
CA ALA A 46 15.82 4.16 -2.08
C ALA A 46 16.65 4.54 -3.31
N LEU A 47 16.00 4.93 -4.41
CA LEU A 47 16.67 5.43 -5.61
C LEU A 47 17.45 6.72 -5.33
N ASP A 48 16.90 7.64 -4.53
CA ASP A 48 17.60 8.86 -4.14
C ASP A 48 18.82 8.56 -3.26
N LYS A 49 18.70 7.64 -2.29
CA LYS A 49 19.85 7.16 -1.51
C LYS A 49 20.95 6.53 -2.36
N ILE A 50 20.61 5.88 -3.47
CA ILE A 50 21.61 5.35 -4.42
C ILE A 50 22.38 6.51 -5.06
N LYS A 51 21.69 7.57 -5.48
CA LYS A 51 22.33 8.78 -6.03
C LYS A 51 23.25 9.44 -5.00
N ASP A 52 22.80 9.48 -3.75
CA ASP A 52 23.53 10.09 -2.64
C ASP A 52 24.60 9.18 -2.03
N LYS A 53 24.77 7.96 -2.55
CA LYS A 53 25.71 6.93 -2.05
C LYS A 53 25.48 6.53 -0.58
N THR A 54 24.26 6.68 -0.09
CA THR A 54 23.83 6.29 1.26
C THR A 54 22.94 5.05 1.28
N TYR A 55 22.70 4.45 0.11
CA TYR A 55 21.92 3.21 -0.03
C TYR A 55 22.47 2.08 0.83
N GLY A 56 21.57 1.36 1.50
CA GLY A 56 21.92 0.31 2.46
C GLY A 56 22.21 0.82 3.86
N THR A 57 21.97 2.10 4.16
CA THR A 57 22.07 2.65 5.53
C THR A 57 20.68 2.76 6.17
N CYS A 58 20.56 2.31 7.42
CA CYS A 58 19.35 2.37 8.22
C CYS A 58 19.02 3.81 8.63
N ASP A 59 17.78 4.25 8.38
CA ASP A 59 17.33 5.63 8.71
C ASP A 59 17.20 5.91 10.20
N LEU A 60 17.12 4.87 11.03
CA LEU A 60 16.89 5.04 12.47
C LEU A 60 18.19 5.04 13.27
N CYS A 61 19.08 4.07 13.01
CA CYS A 61 20.32 3.92 13.78
C CYS A 61 21.60 4.26 13.00
N GLY A 62 21.51 4.53 11.69
CA GLY A 62 22.66 4.82 10.85
C GLY A 62 23.57 3.62 10.55
N SER A 63 23.22 2.41 11.01
CA SER A 63 24.00 1.21 10.70
C SER A 63 23.72 0.68 9.29
N GLU A 64 24.62 -0.14 8.76
CA GLU A 64 24.37 -0.86 7.51
C GLU A 64 23.20 -1.85 7.64
N ILE A 65 22.41 -1.94 6.58
CA ILE A 65 21.33 -2.91 6.40
C ILE A 65 21.93 -4.16 5.78
N ASN A 66 21.62 -5.32 6.35
CA ASN A 66 22.10 -6.60 5.84
C ASN A 66 21.75 -6.77 4.34
N ILE A 67 22.74 -7.14 3.54
CA ILE A 67 22.58 -7.28 2.09
C ILE A 67 21.54 -8.33 1.70
N GLU A 68 21.40 -9.42 2.46
CA GLU A 68 20.37 -10.44 2.21
C GLU A 68 18.96 -9.84 2.35
N ARG A 69 18.79 -8.90 3.28
CA ARG A 69 17.53 -8.15 3.41
C ARG A 69 17.30 -7.23 2.22
N LEU A 70 18.32 -6.56 1.71
CA LEU A 70 18.22 -5.69 0.52
C LEU A 70 17.98 -6.49 -0.76
N LYS A 71 18.46 -7.73 -0.86
CA LYS A 71 18.15 -8.63 -1.99
C LYS A 71 16.67 -9.02 -2.03
N VAL A 72 16.05 -9.22 -0.88
CA VAL A 72 14.62 -9.57 -0.78
C VAL A 72 13.73 -8.32 -0.86
N LYS A 73 14.12 -7.25 -0.17
CA LYS A 73 13.40 -5.98 -0.12
C LYS A 73 14.39 -4.83 -0.33
N ASN A 74 14.62 -4.49 -1.60
CA ASN A 74 15.59 -3.49 -2.06
C ASN A 74 15.28 -2.06 -1.61
N PHE A 75 14.03 -1.72 -1.30
CA PHE A 75 13.65 -0.41 -0.75
C PHE A 75 13.61 -0.39 0.79
N ALA A 76 14.36 -1.28 1.45
CA ALA A 76 14.42 -1.31 2.92
C ALA A 76 14.96 0.00 3.51
N ARG A 77 14.14 0.68 4.29
CA ARG A 77 14.56 1.87 5.06
C ARG A 77 15.29 1.55 6.36
N TYR A 78 14.99 0.39 6.95
CA TYR A 78 15.45 0.03 8.29
C TYR A 78 16.09 -1.35 8.33
N CYS A 79 17.11 -1.52 9.18
CA CYS A 79 17.62 -2.83 9.56
C CYS A 79 16.56 -3.63 10.34
N ILE A 80 16.78 -4.93 10.51
CA ILE A 80 15.78 -5.84 11.12
C ILE A 80 15.41 -5.38 12.54
N SER A 81 16.41 -5.05 13.36
CA SER A 81 16.19 -4.59 14.74
C SER A 81 15.37 -3.31 14.81
N CYS A 82 15.69 -2.31 13.99
CA CYS A 82 14.94 -1.05 13.94
C CYS A 82 13.55 -1.23 13.32
N ARG A 83 13.37 -2.18 12.39
CA ARG A 83 12.06 -2.48 11.81
C ARG A 83 11.07 -2.97 12.86
N GLU A 84 11.51 -3.85 13.76
CA GLU A 84 10.67 -4.35 14.86
C GLU A 84 10.24 -3.24 15.83
N VAL A 85 11.07 -2.19 16.00
CA VAL A 85 10.71 -1.03 16.82
C VAL A 85 9.61 -0.23 16.14
N VAL A 86 9.78 0.09 14.85
CA VAL A 86 8.83 0.88 14.07
C VAL A 86 7.48 0.18 13.86
N GLU A 87 7.44 -1.16 13.82
CA GLU A 87 6.18 -1.91 13.69
C GLU A 87 5.39 -2.06 14.99
N LYS A 88 6.04 -1.83 16.14
CA LYS A 88 5.40 -1.89 17.46
C LYS A 88 4.84 -0.54 17.92
N GLU A 89 5.20 0.54 17.24
CA GLU A 89 4.60 1.87 17.39
C GLU A 89 3.38 2.03 16.47
#